data_AF-A0A423IMX5-F1
#
_entry.id   AF-A0A423IMX5-F1
#
_cell.length_a   1.000
_cell.length_b   1.000
_cell.length_c   1.000
_cell.angle_alpha   90.00
_cell.angle_beta   90.00
_cell.angle_gamma   90.00
#
_symmetry.space_group_name_H-M   'P 1'
#
loop_
_entity.id
_entity.type
_entity.pdbx_description
1 polymer ?
#
loop_
_entity_poly.entity_id
_entity_poly.type
_entity_poly.pdbx_seq_one_letter_code
_entity_poly.pdbx_strand_id
1 'polypeptide(L)'
;MPRQVIVNADDFGLSSSENAVILGAFKAGVISSATAMANMPAFEEACVLSQQSLLQGRIGLHFNLTYGRPLSPSILTRSTFCDSQGVFNLNLPRHSLWLNRQDRDAVLEELEAQWQRCLDNGLRPSHIDSHQHVHNIWPVGEIVARFAARQGVPVRLARHLGNNLSVPKRVFKTLFNHRLNRLAGATAQYVCTPVDLRNVAMPIDGLLEIVVHPTHIGADFGDIYLNPGESLAHMLELRLPGIPRVSYAVVPRTLKDEQQYSIELHPLQP
;
A
#
# COMPACT_ATOMS: atom_id res chain seq x y z
N MET A 1 -1.59 -23.93 4.18
CA MET A 1 -2.10 -22.64 4.66
C MET A 1 -0.92 -21.69 4.77
N PRO A 2 -1.09 -20.39 4.47
CA PRO A 2 0.01 -19.44 4.64
C PRO A 2 0.45 -19.42 6.11
N ARG A 3 1.72 -19.12 6.38
CA ARG A 3 2.25 -19.05 7.75
C ARG A 3 1.71 -17.85 8.51
N GLN A 4 1.51 -16.74 7.80
CA GLN A 4 1.10 -15.46 8.35
C GLN A 4 0.20 -14.75 7.33
N VAL A 5 -0.68 -13.88 7.83
CA VAL A 5 -1.55 -13.06 6.98
C VAL A 5 -1.50 -11.58 7.40
N ILE A 6 -1.39 -10.70 6.43
CA ILE A 6 -1.66 -9.27 6.57
C ILE A 6 -3.07 -9.04 6.06
N VAL A 7 -3.94 -8.48 6.88
CA VAL A 7 -5.24 -7.97 6.42
C VAL A 7 -5.12 -6.45 6.40
N ASN A 8 -4.95 -5.89 5.21
CA ASN A 8 -4.68 -4.47 5.02
C ASN A 8 -5.94 -3.73 4.56
N ALA A 9 -6.40 -2.77 5.37
CA ALA A 9 -7.45 -1.85 4.97
C ALA A 9 -6.89 -0.70 4.12
N ASP A 10 -7.40 -0.55 2.91
CA ASP A 10 -7.07 0.58 2.05
C ASP A 10 -7.91 1.81 2.45
N ASP A 11 -7.56 2.99 1.91
CA ASP A 11 -8.31 4.25 2.03
C ASP A 11 -8.39 4.89 3.44
N PHE A 12 -7.43 4.62 4.34
CA PHE A 12 -7.34 5.37 5.60
C PHE A 12 -7.06 6.86 5.32
N GLY A 13 -7.78 7.77 5.97
CA GLY A 13 -7.70 9.20 5.70
C GLY A 13 -8.59 9.69 4.56
N LEU A 14 -9.29 8.81 3.83
CA LEU A 14 -10.22 9.20 2.77
C LEU A 14 -11.31 10.13 3.29
N SER A 15 -11.98 9.72 4.37
CA SER A 15 -12.94 10.53 5.12
C SER A 15 -13.04 10.04 6.57
N SER A 16 -13.71 10.82 7.44
CA SER A 16 -13.91 10.45 8.84
C SER A 16 -14.74 9.17 9.01
N SER A 17 -15.66 8.85 8.10
CA SER A 17 -16.40 7.58 8.15
C SER A 17 -15.49 6.38 7.92
N GLU A 18 -14.63 6.43 6.90
CA GLU A 18 -13.66 5.38 6.59
C GLU A 18 -12.66 5.24 7.74
N ASN A 19 -12.18 6.36 8.31
CA ASN A 19 -11.33 6.34 9.49
C ASN A 19 -11.98 5.59 10.67
N ALA A 20 -13.25 5.88 10.95
CA ALA A 20 -13.99 5.24 12.04
C ALA A 20 -14.16 3.73 11.82
N VAL A 21 -14.48 3.31 10.59
CA VAL A 21 -14.64 1.88 10.26
C VAL A 21 -13.31 1.14 10.38
N ILE A 22 -12.23 1.71 9.83
CA ILE A 22 -10.89 1.11 9.89
C ILE A 22 -10.41 1.01 11.34
N LEU A 23 -10.60 2.06 12.15
CA LEU A 23 -10.29 2.03 13.58
C LEU A 23 -11.10 0.95 14.32
N GLY A 24 -12.40 0.83 14.01
CA GLY A 24 -13.27 -0.21 14.56
C GLY A 24 -12.76 -1.61 14.22
N ALA A 25 -12.39 -1.84 12.95
CA ALA A 25 -11.89 -3.12 12.48
C ALA A 25 -10.54 -3.49 13.12
N PHE A 26 -9.66 -2.51 13.37
CA PHE A 26 -8.44 -2.71 14.16
C PHE A 26 -8.77 -3.14 15.59
N LYS A 27 -9.69 -2.43 16.27
CA LYS A 27 -10.09 -2.73 17.65
C LYS A 27 -10.71 -4.12 17.79
N ALA A 28 -11.44 -4.57 16.77
CA ALA A 28 -12.00 -5.91 16.70
C ALA A 28 -10.99 -7.00 16.29
N GLY A 29 -9.76 -6.64 15.91
CA GLY A 29 -8.74 -7.60 15.48
C GLY A 29 -9.01 -8.27 14.12
N VAL A 30 -9.91 -7.68 13.33
CA VAL A 30 -10.27 -8.15 11.98
C VAL A 30 -9.16 -7.79 10.99
N ILE A 31 -8.61 -6.58 11.10
CA ILE A 31 -7.50 -6.10 10.29
C ILE A 31 -6.21 -5.96 11.11
N SER A 32 -5.06 -6.03 10.43
CA SER A 32 -3.73 -5.95 11.05
C SER A 32 -2.83 -4.86 10.47
N SER A 33 -3.28 -4.23 9.39
CA SER A 33 -2.57 -3.16 8.68
C SER A 33 -3.58 -2.23 8.00
N ALA A 34 -3.17 -1.01 7.70
CA ALA A 34 -3.91 -0.11 6.82
C ALA A 34 -2.97 0.80 6.05
N THR A 35 -3.48 1.49 5.03
CA THR A 35 -2.69 2.46 4.24
C THR A 35 -3.40 3.82 4.14
N ALA A 36 -2.66 4.88 4.42
CA ALA A 36 -3.20 6.24 4.50
C ALA A 36 -3.04 7.04 3.20
N MET A 37 -4.10 7.73 2.78
CA MET A 37 -4.10 8.62 1.63
C MET A 37 -3.71 10.04 2.03
N ALA A 38 -2.45 10.41 1.82
CA ALA A 38 -1.87 11.67 2.28
C ALA A 38 -2.57 12.94 1.75
N ASN A 39 -3.23 12.85 0.59
CA ASN A 39 -3.87 13.99 -0.06
C ASN A 39 -5.36 14.14 0.24
N MET A 40 -5.91 13.32 1.15
CA MET A 40 -7.35 13.27 1.42
C MET A 40 -7.79 14.11 2.64
N PRO A 41 -9.06 14.55 2.70
CA PRO A 41 -9.52 15.49 3.72
C PRO A 41 -9.39 15.02 5.16
N ALA A 42 -9.53 13.72 5.43
CA ALA A 42 -9.44 13.16 6.78
C ALA A 42 -8.07 12.55 7.11
N PHE A 43 -7.03 12.90 6.33
CA PHE A 43 -5.67 12.40 6.52
C PHE A 43 -5.08 12.77 7.88
N GLU A 44 -5.28 14.00 8.34
CA GLU A 44 -4.74 14.45 9.63
C GLU A 44 -5.40 13.72 10.80
N GLU A 45 -6.71 13.47 10.71
CA GLU A 45 -7.42 12.61 11.66
C GLU A 45 -6.83 11.19 11.66
N ALA A 46 -6.58 10.62 10.49
CA ALA A 46 -5.93 9.31 10.36
C ALA A 46 -4.52 9.29 10.99
N CYS A 47 -3.75 10.37 10.85
CA CYS A 47 -2.45 10.51 11.50
C CYS A 47 -2.56 10.52 13.03
N VAL A 48 -3.51 11.26 13.59
CA VAL A 48 -3.78 11.26 15.04
C VAL A 48 -4.17 9.86 15.53
N LEU A 49 -5.08 9.19 14.82
CA LEU A 49 -5.49 7.82 15.14
C LEU A 49 -4.33 6.82 15.05
N SER A 50 -3.40 7.01 14.11
CA SER A 50 -2.24 6.13 13.91
C SER A 50 -1.25 6.14 15.08
N GLN A 51 -1.30 7.16 15.95
CA GLN A 51 -0.47 7.25 17.16
C GLN A 51 -0.96 6.33 18.29
N GLN A 52 -2.16 5.76 18.18
CA GLN A 52 -2.62 4.75 19.13
C GLN A 52 -1.71 3.53 19.07
N SER A 53 -1.38 2.96 20.23
CA SER A 53 -0.49 1.80 20.34
C SER A 53 -0.91 0.60 19.47
N LEU A 54 -2.21 0.46 19.23
CA LEU A 54 -2.78 -0.58 18.38
C LEU A 54 -2.41 -0.44 16.88
N LEU A 55 -2.22 0.79 16.40
CA LEU A 55 -1.96 1.13 15.00
C LEU A 55 -0.49 1.47 14.74
N GLN A 56 0.28 1.79 15.80
CA GLN A 56 1.66 2.23 15.69
C GLN A 56 2.52 1.24 14.88
N GLY A 57 3.18 1.75 13.83
CA GLY A 57 4.01 0.95 12.93
C GLY A 57 3.23 0.02 11.97
N ARG A 58 1.91 0.11 11.91
CA ARG A 58 1.03 -0.72 11.06
C ARG A 58 0.38 0.03 9.90
N ILE A 59 0.65 1.33 9.78
CA ILE A 59 0.06 2.18 8.75
C ILE A 59 1.08 2.45 7.63
N GLY A 60 0.73 2.13 6.39
CA GLY A 60 1.52 2.42 5.19
C GLY A 60 1.03 3.67 4.44
N LEU A 61 1.69 3.98 3.32
CA LEU A 61 1.26 5.04 2.40
C LEU A 61 0.41 4.43 1.29
N HIS A 62 -0.83 4.90 1.17
CA HIS A 62 -1.70 4.61 0.04
C HIS A 62 -1.47 5.64 -1.06
N PHE A 63 -0.40 5.44 -1.84
CA PHE A 63 -0.01 6.39 -2.87
C PHE A 63 -1.15 6.63 -3.86
N ASN A 64 -1.45 7.88 -4.18
CA ASN A 64 -2.63 8.23 -4.96
C ASN A 64 -2.26 9.10 -6.16
N LEU A 65 -2.79 8.75 -7.34
CA LEU A 65 -2.68 9.53 -8.58
C LEU A 65 -4.04 9.73 -9.26
N THR A 66 -5.14 9.42 -8.55
CA THR A 66 -6.45 9.17 -9.17
C THR A 66 -7.59 9.93 -8.52
N TYR A 67 -7.42 10.45 -7.30
CA TYR A 67 -8.51 11.06 -6.55
C TYR A 67 -8.08 12.27 -5.73
N GLY A 68 -8.87 13.35 -5.73
CA GLY A 68 -8.53 14.58 -5.01
C GLY A 68 -7.45 15.43 -5.69
N ARG A 69 -6.94 16.44 -4.98
CA ARG A 69 -5.86 17.30 -5.49
C ARG A 69 -4.49 16.70 -5.17
N PRO A 70 -3.49 16.83 -6.07
CA PRO A 70 -2.10 16.45 -5.77
C PRO A 70 -1.48 17.35 -4.70
N LEU A 71 -0.33 16.94 -4.16
CA LEU A 71 0.44 17.72 -3.20
C LEU A 71 1.67 18.41 -3.82
N SER A 72 2.11 17.95 -5.00
CA SER A 72 3.24 18.52 -5.73
C SER A 72 2.80 19.46 -6.86
N PRO A 73 3.55 20.55 -7.13
CA PRO A 73 3.21 21.50 -8.18
C PRO A 73 3.47 20.96 -9.60
N SER A 74 4.49 20.13 -9.82
CA SER A 74 4.87 19.70 -11.18
C SER A 74 3.81 18.85 -11.85
N ILE A 75 3.11 17.99 -11.07
CA ILE A 75 2.07 17.09 -11.58
C ILE A 75 0.80 17.85 -12.03
N LEU A 76 0.53 19.04 -11.48
CA LEU A 76 -0.62 19.88 -11.84
C LEU A 76 -0.62 20.27 -13.32
N THR A 77 0.57 20.42 -13.92
CA THR A 77 0.73 20.82 -15.33
C THR A 77 0.64 19.64 -16.31
N ARG A 78 0.46 18.42 -15.80
CA ARG A 78 0.51 17.18 -16.59
C ARG A 78 -0.91 16.71 -16.90
N SER A 79 -1.34 16.88 -18.14
CA SER A 79 -2.68 16.42 -18.59
C SER A 79 -2.88 14.91 -18.54
N THR A 80 -1.81 14.13 -18.38
CA THR A 80 -1.88 12.68 -18.11
C THR A 80 -2.36 12.36 -16.69
N PHE A 81 -2.20 13.27 -15.74
CA PHE A 81 -2.50 13.06 -14.32
C PHE A 81 -3.57 14.00 -13.77
N CYS A 82 -3.65 15.24 -14.26
CA CYS A 82 -4.56 16.25 -13.74
C CYS A 82 -5.43 16.87 -14.84
N ASP A 83 -6.63 17.28 -14.45
CA ASP A 83 -7.53 18.08 -15.28
C ASP A 83 -7.21 19.59 -15.19
N SER A 84 -7.99 20.41 -15.92
CA SER A 84 -7.84 21.87 -15.91
C SER A 84 -8.19 22.53 -14.57
N GLN A 85 -8.83 21.82 -13.65
CA GLN A 85 -9.14 22.30 -12.31
C GLN A 85 -8.03 21.96 -11.30
N GLY A 86 -6.98 21.25 -11.73
CA GLY A 86 -5.88 20.82 -10.87
C GLY A 86 -6.27 19.69 -9.92
N VAL A 87 -7.21 18.84 -10.34
CA VAL A 87 -7.64 17.62 -9.62
C VAL A 87 -7.13 16.42 -10.40
N PHE A 88 -6.82 15.32 -9.72
CA PHE A 88 -6.41 14.08 -10.38
C PHE A 88 -7.50 13.58 -11.34
N ASN A 89 -7.07 13.31 -12.58
CA ASN A 89 -7.83 12.68 -13.64
C ASN A 89 -6.85 11.81 -14.45
N LEU A 90 -6.48 10.65 -13.90
CA LEU A 90 -5.45 9.79 -14.47
C LEU A 90 -5.87 9.24 -15.84
N ASN A 91 -5.26 9.76 -16.89
CA ASN A 91 -5.43 9.30 -18.27
C ASN A 91 -4.20 8.51 -18.75
N LEU A 92 -3.77 7.55 -17.93
CA LEU A 92 -2.67 6.65 -18.24
C LEU A 92 -3.19 5.21 -18.41
N PRO A 93 -3.04 4.59 -19.59
CA PRO A 93 -3.46 3.20 -19.80
C PRO A 93 -2.80 2.24 -18.81
N ARG A 94 -3.58 1.30 -18.27
CA ARG A 94 -3.08 0.33 -17.26
C ARG A 94 -1.96 -0.58 -17.77
N HIS A 95 -1.84 -0.75 -19.09
CA HIS A 95 -0.83 -1.55 -19.76
C HIS A 95 0.36 -0.73 -20.30
N SER A 96 0.44 0.57 -19.97
CA SER A 96 1.56 1.42 -20.35
C SER A 96 2.88 0.85 -19.82
N LEU A 97 3.88 0.81 -20.69
CA LEU A 97 5.25 0.37 -20.36
C LEU A 97 6.24 1.53 -20.25
N TRP A 98 5.77 2.76 -20.49
CA TRP A 98 6.62 3.93 -20.60
C TRP A 98 5.93 5.19 -20.08
N LEU A 99 6.72 6.09 -19.50
CA LEU A 99 6.38 7.47 -19.20
C LEU A 99 7.50 8.35 -19.74
N ASN A 100 7.15 9.52 -20.28
CA ASN A 100 8.18 10.49 -20.63
C ASN A 100 8.88 11.01 -19.36
N ARG A 101 10.03 11.66 -19.54
CA ARG A 101 10.84 12.15 -18.42
C ARG A 101 10.07 13.08 -17.49
N GLN A 102 9.30 14.02 -18.04
CA GLN A 102 8.55 15.01 -17.25
C GLN A 102 7.47 14.33 -16.40
N ASP A 103 6.73 13.37 -16.96
CA ASP A 103 5.73 12.59 -16.23
C ASP A 103 6.36 11.74 -15.13
N ARG A 104 7.50 11.09 -15.43
CA ARG A 104 8.22 10.29 -14.44
C ARG A 104 8.72 11.14 -13.27
N ASP A 105 9.31 12.29 -13.58
CA ASP A 105 9.86 13.20 -12.58
C ASP A 105 8.71 13.80 -11.73
N ALA A 106 7.56 14.14 -12.35
CA ALA A 106 6.36 14.60 -11.65
C ALA A 106 5.71 13.55 -10.74
N VAL A 107 5.63 12.29 -11.18
CA VAL A 107 5.15 11.17 -10.34
C VAL A 107 6.06 10.94 -9.14
N LEU A 108 7.38 11.07 -9.32
CA LEU A 108 8.33 10.93 -8.22
C LEU A 108 8.18 12.07 -7.20
N GLU A 109 8.06 13.31 -7.67
CA GLU A 109 7.85 14.48 -6.80
C GLU A 109 6.53 14.36 -6.02
N GLU A 110 5.46 13.88 -6.65
CA GLU A 110 4.18 13.63 -5.97
C GLU A 110 4.30 12.53 -4.90
N LEU A 111 5.01 11.44 -5.22
CA LEU A 111 5.27 10.37 -4.25
C LEU A 111 6.09 10.87 -3.06
N GLU A 112 7.11 11.71 -3.31
CA GLU A 112 7.92 12.37 -2.29
C GLU A 112 7.07 13.32 -1.44
N ALA A 113 6.19 14.12 -2.05
CA ALA A 113 5.30 15.04 -1.34
C ALA A 113 4.28 14.31 -0.45
N GLN A 114 3.65 13.25 -0.96
CA GLN A 114 2.73 12.42 -0.17
C GLN A 114 3.45 11.71 0.98
N TRP A 115 4.64 11.17 0.75
CA TRP A 115 5.47 10.57 1.79
C TRP A 115 5.88 11.59 2.85
N GLN A 116 6.37 12.76 2.44
CA GLN A 116 6.81 13.81 3.34
C GLN A 116 5.65 14.32 4.20
N ARG A 117 4.46 14.49 3.61
CA ARG A 117 3.27 14.88 4.38
C ARG A 117 2.92 13.89 5.49
N CYS A 118 3.16 12.58 5.29
CA CYS A 118 3.06 11.60 6.37
C CYS A 118 4.06 11.87 7.48
N LEU A 119 5.34 12.05 7.14
CA LEU A 119 6.39 12.31 8.12
C LEU A 119 6.11 13.59 8.93
N ASP A 120 5.69 14.66 8.26
CA ASP A 120 5.38 15.96 8.89
C ASP A 120 4.22 15.86 9.88
N ASN A 121 3.33 14.87 9.71
CA ASN A 121 2.20 14.60 10.60
C ASN A 121 2.47 13.44 11.59
N GLY A 122 3.75 13.08 11.79
CA GLY A 122 4.16 12.04 12.74
C GLY A 122 3.83 10.61 12.31
N LEU A 123 3.35 10.41 11.08
CA LEU A 123 3.09 9.10 10.51
C LEU A 123 4.32 8.65 9.71
N ARG A 124 5.09 7.69 10.23
CA ARG A 124 6.15 7.03 9.46
C ARG A 124 5.58 5.80 8.74
N PRO A 125 5.39 5.82 7.41
CA PRO A 125 4.73 4.71 6.73
C PRO A 125 5.54 3.41 6.84
N SER A 126 4.85 2.30 7.09
CA SER A 126 5.48 0.98 7.28
C SER A 126 5.69 0.21 5.97
N HIS A 127 4.97 0.59 4.91
CA HIS A 127 4.98 0.00 3.57
C HIS A 127 4.30 0.96 2.58
N ILE A 128 4.34 0.64 1.29
CA ILE A 128 3.68 1.43 0.24
C ILE A 128 2.80 0.53 -0.63
N ASP A 129 1.59 1.00 -0.90
CA ASP A 129 0.72 0.49 -1.95
C ASP A 129 0.10 1.68 -2.70
N SER A 130 -1.01 1.52 -3.41
CA SER A 130 -1.62 2.68 -4.09
C SER A 130 -3.11 2.54 -4.35
N HIS A 131 -3.82 3.68 -4.32
CA HIS A 131 -5.23 3.77 -4.68
C HIS A 131 -5.47 3.31 -6.12
N GLN A 132 -6.56 2.56 -6.31
CA GLN A 132 -6.90 1.87 -7.57
C GLN A 132 -5.74 1.07 -8.19
N HIS A 133 -4.76 0.66 -7.40
CA HIS A 133 -3.55 -0.04 -7.85
C HIS A 133 -2.81 0.67 -9.00
N VAL A 134 -2.71 2.00 -9.00
CA VAL A 134 -1.88 2.75 -9.98
C VAL A 134 -0.41 2.31 -10.00
N HIS A 135 0.13 1.80 -8.89
CA HIS A 135 1.46 1.20 -8.85
C HIS A 135 1.58 -0.08 -9.70
N ASN A 136 0.48 -0.69 -10.15
CA ASN A 136 0.52 -1.82 -11.10
C ASN A 136 0.77 -1.40 -12.55
N ILE A 137 0.80 -0.09 -12.83
CA ILE A 137 1.22 0.43 -14.13
C ILE A 137 2.75 0.41 -14.17
N TRP A 138 3.34 -0.30 -15.12
CA TRP A 138 4.77 -0.66 -15.09
C TRP A 138 5.72 0.51 -14.74
N PRO A 139 5.71 1.65 -15.46
CA PRO A 139 6.59 2.76 -15.16
C PRO A 139 6.33 3.39 -13.78
N VAL A 140 5.09 3.44 -13.30
CA VAL A 140 4.74 3.96 -11.97
C VAL A 140 5.25 3.00 -10.89
N GLY A 141 5.05 1.70 -11.08
CA GLY A 141 5.53 0.67 -10.16
C GLY A 141 7.05 0.67 -9.98
N GLU A 142 7.82 0.91 -11.05
CA GLU A 142 9.27 1.05 -10.92
C GLU A 142 9.69 2.26 -10.07
N ILE A 143 8.99 3.39 -10.20
CA ILE A 143 9.23 4.59 -9.39
C ILE A 143 8.96 4.28 -7.92
N VAL A 144 7.78 3.71 -7.63
CA VAL A 144 7.35 3.35 -6.27
C VAL A 144 8.32 2.34 -5.64
N ALA A 145 8.68 1.27 -6.34
CA ALA A 145 9.58 0.24 -5.81
C ALA A 145 10.98 0.80 -5.49
N ARG A 146 11.54 1.64 -6.36
CA ARG A 146 12.83 2.29 -6.12
C ARG A 146 12.77 3.28 -4.98
N PHE A 147 11.66 4.01 -4.85
CA PHE A 147 11.46 4.93 -3.74
C PHE A 147 11.35 4.17 -2.42
N ALA A 148 10.51 3.13 -2.36
CA ALA A 148 10.33 2.29 -1.19
C ALA A 148 11.64 1.65 -0.71
N ALA A 149 12.48 1.17 -1.64
CA ALA A 149 13.81 0.66 -1.32
C ALA A 149 14.72 1.72 -0.67
N ARG A 150 14.64 2.99 -1.10
CA ARG A 150 15.39 4.10 -0.46
C ARG A 150 14.88 4.38 0.95
N GLN A 151 13.58 4.23 1.19
CA GLN A 151 12.96 4.41 2.50
C GLN A 151 13.08 3.17 3.41
N GLY A 152 13.57 2.04 2.87
CA GLY A 152 13.69 0.78 3.60
C GLY A 152 12.34 0.14 3.95
N VAL A 153 11.31 0.35 3.13
CA VAL A 153 9.96 -0.19 3.35
C VAL A 153 9.50 -1.10 2.21
N PRO A 154 8.67 -2.11 2.50
CA PRO A 154 8.14 -3.01 1.49
C PRO A 154 7.07 -2.36 0.59
N VAL A 155 6.84 -2.99 -0.56
CA VAL A 155 5.77 -2.60 -1.50
C VAL A 155 4.79 -3.75 -1.70
N ARG A 156 3.49 -3.45 -1.76
CA ARG A 156 2.46 -4.41 -2.15
C ARG A 156 2.70 -4.91 -3.58
N LEU A 157 2.57 -6.22 -3.80
CA LEU A 157 2.65 -6.78 -5.16
C LEU A 157 1.31 -6.67 -5.90
N ALA A 158 1.37 -6.73 -7.23
CA ALA A 158 0.16 -6.87 -8.02
C ALA A 158 -0.54 -8.20 -7.65
N ARG A 159 -1.85 -8.12 -7.39
CA ARG A 159 -2.71 -9.29 -7.11
C ARG A 159 -2.50 -10.38 -8.15
N HIS A 160 -2.06 -11.54 -7.71
CA HIS A 160 -1.78 -12.69 -8.58
C HIS A 160 -2.51 -13.97 -8.15
N LEU A 161 -3.25 -13.94 -7.04
CA LEU A 161 -4.22 -14.97 -6.70
C LEU A 161 -5.57 -14.64 -7.36
N GLY A 162 -6.12 -15.59 -8.13
CA GLY A 162 -7.39 -15.46 -8.84
C GLY A 162 -7.46 -16.29 -10.13
N ASN A 163 -8.59 -16.98 -10.36
CA ASN A 163 -8.76 -17.96 -11.45
C ASN A 163 -9.07 -17.34 -12.83
N ASN A 164 -9.19 -16.01 -12.94
CA ASN A 164 -9.63 -15.30 -14.16
C ASN A 164 -8.51 -14.55 -14.91
N LEU A 165 -7.27 -15.04 -14.88
CA LEU A 165 -6.17 -14.43 -15.64
C LEU A 165 -5.88 -15.23 -16.90
N SER A 166 -6.06 -14.60 -18.07
CA SER A 166 -5.55 -15.14 -19.33
C SER A 166 -4.03 -15.35 -19.23
N VAL A 167 -3.51 -16.35 -19.97
CA VAL A 167 -2.07 -16.70 -19.94
C VAL A 167 -1.16 -15.47 -20.14
N PRO A 168 -1.42 -14.55 -21.08
CA PRO A 168 -0.60 -13.35 -21.24
C PRO A 168 -0.60 -12.44 -20.00
N LYS A 169 -1.76 -12.24 -19.38
CA LYS A 169 -1.89 -11.43 -18.15
C LYS A 169 -1.10 -12.05 -16.99
N ARG A 170 -1.10 -13.39 -16.89
CA ARG A 170 -0.34 -14.10 -15.88
C ARG A 170 1.16 -13.89 -16.07
N VAL A 171 1.68 -14.06 -17.29
CA VAL A 171 3.10 -13.83 -17.61
C VAL A 171 3.50 -12.39 -17.29
N PHE A 172 2.72 -11.40 -17.74
CA PHE A 172 2.96 -9.99 -17.45
C PHE A 172 3.06 -9.73 -15.93
N LYS A 173 2.08 -10.21 -15.16
CA LYS A 173 2.08 -10.04 -13.69
C LYS A 173 3.26 -10.72 -13.01
N THR A 174 3.65 -11.92 -13.47
CA THR A 174 4.83 -12.62 -12.92
C THR A 174 6.10 -11.80 -13.16
N LEU A 175 6.31 -11.32 -14.38
CA LEU A 175 7.47 -10.49 -14.71
C LEU A 175 7.46 -9.17 -13.94
N PHE A 176 6.30 -8.53 -13.84
CA PHE A 176 6.12 -7.29 -13.13
C PHE A 176 6.39 -7.45 -11.63
N ASN A 177 5.81 -8.45 -10.98
CA ASN A 177 6.04 -8.72 -9.56
C ASN A 177 7.50 -9.10 -9.27
N HIS A 178 8.14 -9.87 -10.16
CA HIS A 178 9.57 -10.15 -10.04
C HIS A 178 10.40 -8.87 -10.12
N ARG A 179 10.06 -7.96 -11.03
CA ARG A 179 10.71 -6.64 -11.16
C ARG A 179 10.51 -5.79 -9.92
N LEU A 180 9.29 -5.67 -9.41
CA LEU A 180 8.99 -4.93 -8.18
C LEU A 180 9.77 -5.49 -7.00
N ASN A 181 9.74 -6.81 -6.79
CA ASN A 181 10.46 -7.45 -5.70
C ASN A 181 11.98 -7.20 -5.79
N ARG A 182 12.57 -7.27 -6.99
CA ARG A 182 14.00 -6.97 -7.20
C ARG A 182 14.36 -5.52 -6.91
N LEU A 183 13.44 -4.58 -7.19
CA LEU A 183 13.67 -3.16 -6.99
C LEU A 183 13.42 -2.72 -5.54
N ALA A 184 12.33 -3.18 -4.93
CA ALA A 184 11.93 -2.84 -3.57
C ALA A 184 12.71 -3.62 -2.50
N GLY A 185 13.12 -4.86 -2.80
CA GLY A 185 13.87 -5.72 -1.89
C GLY A 185 13.03 -6.38 -0.78
N ALA A 186 11.76 -5.98 -0.61
CA ALA A 186 10.86 -6.50 0.42
C ALA A 186 9.39 -6.40 -0.04
N THR A 187 8.65 -7.52 -0.03
CA THR A 187 7.22 -7.58 -0.35
C THR A 187 6.53 -8.73 0.41
N ALA A 188 5.20 -8.69 0.55
CA ALA A 188 4.42 -9.90 0.82
C ALA A 188 4.51 -10.84 -0.41
N GLN A 189 4.50 -12.17 -0.20
CA GLN A 189 4.63 -13.11 -1.33
C GLN A 189 3.33 -13.28 -2.10
N TYR A 190 2.18 -13.20 -1.41
CA TYR A 190 0.86 -13.41 -2.00
C TYR A 190 -0.06 -12.23 -1.73
N VAL A 191 -0.89 -11.87 -2.71
CA VAL A 191 -1.88 -10.78 -2.57
C VAL A 191 -3.21 -11.21 -3.16
N CYS A 192 -4.30 -11.09 -2.40
CA CYS A 192 -5.67 -11.38 -2.82
C CYS A 192 -6.68 -10.39 -2.23
N THR A 193 -7.95 -10.51 -2.58
CA THR A 193 -9.07 -9.83 -1.88
C THR A 193 -9.98 -10.86 -1.22
N PRO A 194 -10.90 -10.47 -0.31
CA PRO A 194 -11.78 -11.42 0.39
C PRO A 194 -12.54 -12.39 -0.52
N VAL A 195 -13.02 -11.91 -1.68
CA VAL A 195 -13.72 -12.78 -2.65
C VAL A 195 -12.88 -13.96 -3.13
N ASP A 196 -11.55 -13.82 -3.20
CA ASP A 196 -10.65 -14.92 -3.60
C ASP A 196 -10.62 -16.04 -2.56
N LEU A 197 -10.84 -15.72 -1.28
CA LEU A 197 -10.81 -16.71 -0.20
C LEU A 197 -11.88 -17.80 -0.41
N ARG A 198 -12.97 -17.48 -1.11
CA ARG A 198 -14.04 -18.44 -1.44
C ARG A 198 -13.58 -19.53 -2.41
N ASN A 199 -12.86 -19.13 -3.46
CA ASN A 199 -12.72 -19.94 -4.68
C ASN A 199 -11.27 -20.28 -5.03
N VAL A 200 -10.29 -19.73 -4.32
CA VAL A 200 -8.87 -19.94 -4.58
C VAL A 200 -8.27 -20.82 -3.49
N ALA A 201 -7.45 -21.78 -3.89
CA ALA A 201 -6.65 -22.57 -2.95
C ALA A 201 -5.64 -21.63 -2.26
N MET A 202 -5.67 -21.61 -0.93
CA MET A 202 -4.76 -20.77 -0.15
C MET A 202 -3.32 -21.26 -0.30
N PRO A 203 -2.32 -20.36 -0.30
CA PRO A 203 -0.92 -20.73 -0.30
C PRO A 203 -0.59 -21.75 0.79
N ILE A 204 0.39 -22.63 0.54
CA ILE A 204 0.82 -23.64 1.51
C ILE A 204 1.87 -23.13 2.50
N ASP A 205 2.45 -21.96 2.24
CA ASP A 205 3.48 -21.30 3.05
C ASP A 205 3.49 -19.79 2.73
N GLY A 206 4.36 -19.02 3.41
CA GLY A 206 4.62 -17.61 3.14
C GLY A 206 3.66 -16.64 3.83
N LEU A 207 3.79 -15.37 3.43
CA LEU A 207 3.00 -14.24 3.90
C LEU A 207 1.97 -13.88 2.81
N LEU A 208 0.69 -13.98 3.20
CA LEU A 208 -0.44 -13.56 2.38
C LEU A 208 -0.89 -12.17 2.81
N GLU A 209 -1.08 -11.26 1.87
CA GLU A 209 -1.83 -10.03 2.06
C GLU A 209 -3.25 -10.17 1.50
N ILE A 210 -4.22 -9.74 2.30
CA ILE A 210 -5.63 -9.61 1.91
C ILE A 210 -5.95 -8.12 1.91
N VAL A 211 -6.27 -7.61 0.72
CA VAL A 211 -6.65 -6.21 0.53
C VAL A 211 -8.14 -6.07 0.81
N VAL A 212 -8.48 -5.26 1.81
CA VAL A 212 -9.86 -5.06 2.29
C VAL A 212 -10.26 -3.60 2.24
N HIS A 213 -11.55 -3.35 2.05
CA HIS A 213 -12.22 -2.06 2.23
C HIS A 213 -13.39 -2.31 3.18
N PRO A 214 -13.13 -2.29 4.50
CA PRO A 214 -14.10 -2.73 5.48
C PRO A 214 -15.32 -1.81 5.47
N THR A 215 -16.50 -2.39 5.70
CA THR A 215 -17.76 -1.68 5.86
C THR A 215 -18.43 -2.11 7.16
N HIS A 216 -19.32 -1.30 7.72
CA HIS A 216 -20.09 -1.70 8.89
C HIS A 216 -21.30 -2.57 8.50
N ILE A 217 -21.47 -3.71 9.19
CA ILE A 217 -22.65 -4.56 9.11
C ILE A 217 -23.18 -4.87 10.52
N GLY A 218 -24.03 -3.99 11.06
CA GLY A 218 -24.51 -4.12 12.43
C GLY A 218 -23.35 -4.06 13.44
N ALA A 219 -23.11 -5.15 14.17
CA ALA A 219 -22.01 -5.27 15.14
C ALA A 219 -20.69 -5.81 14.55
N ASP A 220 -20.67 -6.16 13.27
CA ASP A 220 -19.54 -6.79 12.58
C ASP A 220 -19.07 -5.94 11.38
N PHE A 221 -18.07 -6.45 10.65
CA PHE A 221 -17.46 -5.80 9.50
C PHE A 221 -17.69 -6.62 8.23
N GLY A 222 -18.17 -5.95 7.19
CA GLY A 222 -18.24 -6.46 5.83
C GLY A 222 -17.06 -5.96 5.01
N ASP A 223 -17.12 -6.15 3.70
CA ASP A 223 -16.12 -5.65 2.76
C ASP A 223 -16.76 -5.44 1.39
N ILE A 224 -16.30 -4.45 0.62
CA ILE A 224 -16.86 -4.11 -0.70
C ILE A 224 -16.78 -5.26 -1.72
N TYR A 225 -15.86 -6.21 -1.54
CA TYR A 225 -15.70 -7.39 -2.39
C TYR A 225 -16.59 -8.57 -1.94
N LEU A 226 -17.28 -8.45 -0.82
CA LEU A 226 -18.21 -9.45 -0.30
C LEU A 226 -19.66 -9.11 -0.63
N ASN A 227 -20.55 -10.08 -0.47
CA ASN A 227 -21.96 -9.82 -0.67
C ASN A 227 -22.48 -8.94 0.48
N PRO A 228 -23.49 -8.09 0.26
CA PRO A 228 -24.11 -7.32 1.34
C PRO A 228 -24.52 -8.20 2.52
N GLY A 229 -24.12 -7.81 3.74
CA GLY A 229 -24.41 -8.54 4.98
C GLY A 229 -23.47 -9.71 5.30
N GLU A 230 -22.50 -10.01 4.45
CA GLU A 230 -21.52 -11.06 4.71
C GLU A 230 -20.36 -10.57 5.58
N SER A 231 -20.06 -11.33 6.63
CA SER A 231 -19.02 -11.01 7.59
C SER A 231 -17.62 -11.31 7.05
N LEU A 232 -16.77 -10.28 7.04
CA LEU A 232 -15.35 -10.39 6.77
C LEU A 232 -14.65 -11.18 7.89
N ALA A 233 -14.99 -10.93 9.16
CA ALA A 233 -14.41 -11.63 10.30
C ALA A 233 -14.67 -13.13 10.21
N HIS A 234 -15.93 -13.52 9.97
CA HIS A 234 -16.33 -14.91 9.81
C HIS A 234 -15.64 -15.58 8.61
N MET A 235 -15.55 -14.88 7.47
CA MET A 235 -14.83 -15.40 6.31
C MET A 235 -13.35 -15.67 6.62
N LEU A 236 -12.69 -14.74 7.29
CA LEU A 236 -11.28 -14.88 7.68
C LEU A 236 -11.09 -16.05 8.65
N GLU A 237 -11.96 -16.22 9.64
CA GLU A 237 -11.90 -17.33 10.58
C GLU A 237 -12.16 -18.69 9.91
N LEU A 238 -13.15 -18.77 9.03
CA LEU A 238 -13.48 -19.99 8.31
C LEU A 238 -12.36 -20.42 7.36
N ARG A 239 -11.72 -19.45 6.68
CA ARG A 239 -10.76 -19.72 5.61
C ARG A 239 -9.31 -19.72 6.08
N LEU A 240 -8.98 -19.05 7.18
CA LEU A 240 -7.63 -18.94 7.73
C LEU A 240 -7.62 -19.22 9.25
N PRO A 241 -8.21 -20.34 9.72
CA PRO A 241 -8.30 -20.63 11.15
C PRO A 241 -6.91 -20.77 11.77
N GLY A 242 -6.66 -20.04 12.86
CA GLY A 242 -5.40 -20.09 13.61
C GLY A 242 -4.20 -19.47 12.90
N ILE A 243 -4.37 -18.86 11.73
CA ILE A 243 -3.27 -18.18 11.03
C ILE A 243 -3.04 -16.81 11.69
N PRO A 244 -1.82 -16.52 12.18
CA PRO A 244 -1.54 -15.26 12.85
C PRO A 244 -1.68 -14.08 11.88
N ARG A 245 -2.48 -13.09 12.29
CA ARG A 245 -2.59 -11.79 11.64
C ARG A 245 -1.41 -10.92 12.07
N VAL A 246 -0.62 -10.47 11.11
CA VAL A 246 0.60 -9.67 11.32
C VAL A 246 0.52 -8.38 10.51
N SER A 247 1.35 -7.39 10.84
CA SER A 247 1.50 -6.19 10.02
C SER A 247 2.71 -6.31 9.09
N TYR A 248 2.90 -5.32 8.21
CA TYR A 248 4.10 -5.23 7.38
C TYR A 248 5.42 -5.11 8.16
N ALA A 249 5.38 -4.89 9.48
CA ALA A 249 6.58 -4.86 10.32
C ALA A 249 7.35 -6.20 10.33
N VAL A 250 6.70 -7.32 10.00
CA VAL A 250 7.37 -8.64 9.93
C VAL A 250 8.09 -8.88 8.60
N VAL A 251 7.86 -8.03 7.59
CA VAL A 251 8.50 -8.19 6.28
C VAL A 251 9.97 -7.77 6.41
N PRO A 252 10.93 -8.66 6.07
CA PRO A 252 12.35 -8.35 6.20
C PRO A 252 12.71 -7.09 5.40
N ARG A 253 13.29 -6.09 6.08
CA ARG A 253 13.78 -4.87 5.43
C ARG A 253 15.18 -5.12 4.92
N THR A 254 15.43 -4.82 3.65
CA THR A 254 16.79 -4.71 3.12
C THR A 254 17.38 -3.41 3.64
N LEU A 255 17.95 -3.43 4.85
CA LEU A 255 18.85 -2.37 5.27
C LEU A 255 20.08 -2.48 4.38
N LYS A 256 20.28 -1.53 3.46
CA LYS A 256 21.64 -1.25 3.01
C LYS A 256 22.32 -0.59 4.20
N ASP A 257 23.34 -1.24 4.74
CA ASP A 257 24.18 -0.68 5.80
C ASP A 257 24.53 0.77 5.45
N GLU A 258 24.11 1.71 6.30
CA GLU A 258 24.77 3.00 6.39
C GLU A 258 26.19 2.71 6.88
N GLN A 259 27.13 2.55 5.94
CA GLN A 259 28.54 2.70 6.24
C GLN A 259 28.71 4.12 6.81
N GLN A 260 28.84 4.19 8.13
CA GLN A 260 29.45 5.29 8.86
C GLN A 260 30.74 5.69 8.15
N TYR A 261 30.69 6.75 7.34
CA TYR A 261 31.86 7.59 7.12
C TYR A 261 32.06 8.41 8.40
N SER A 262 32.57 7.75 9.44
CA SER A 262 33.28 8.43 10.50
C SER A 262 34.62 8.83 9.91
N ILE A 263 34.68 10.04 9.34
CA ILE A 263 35.96 10.71 9.08
C ILE A 263 36.52 11.02 10.47
N GLU A 264 37.41 10.15 10.96
CA GLU A 264 38.34 10.50 12.04
C GLU A 264 39.18 11.68 11.54
N LEU A 265 38.76 12.89 11.89
CA LEU A 265 39.64 14.05 11.88
C LEU A 265 40.70 13.81 12.94
N HIS A 266 41.87 13.32 12.53
CA HIS A 266 43.05 13.36 13.36
C HIS A 266 43.32 14.82 13.76
N PRO A 267 43.43 15.13 15.06
CA PRO A 267 43.86 16.45 15.48
C PRO A 267 45.33 16.62 15.10
N LEU A 268 45.61 17.64 14.29
CA LEU A 268 46.96 18.19 14.15
C LEU A 268 47.41 18.64 15.53
N GLN A 269 48.38 17.94 16.11
CA GLN A 269 49.11 18.37 17.28
C GLN A 269 50.27 19.30 16.87
N PRO A 270 50.66 20.23 17.76
CA PRO A 270 51.20 21.55 17.42
C PRO A 270 52.62 21.56 16.82
#